data_AF-C5C5T7-F1
#
_entry.id   AF-C5C5T7-F1
#
_cell.length_a   1.000
_cell.length_b   1.000
_cell.length_c   1.000
_cell.angle_alpha   90.00
_cell.angle_beta   90.00
_cell.angle_gamma   90.00
#
_symmetry.space_group_name_H-M   'P 1'
#
loop_
_entity.id
_entity.type
_entity.pdbx_description
1 polymer ?
#
loop_
_entity_poly.entity_id
_entity_poly.type
_entity_poly.pdbx_seq_one_letter_code
_entity_poly.pdbx_strand_id
1 'polypeptide(L)'
;MTPDVVIAADPAETLAILEDPAYRVPPAPAATAPLARLRALASRFVDGPVHADRRARQEALLAGLDPATLAAAARRLAAERLGAAGSSASAVARHVPVAVLAGALGFAHPADLPIVVARVAGAYRDGVATPDADAAATELLRASPGHDEPERALRVQLLVQAYAATATLIESLLRAGASDRATTRRLLLHDPPVASTRRVGPGGKGVAVPLAGPAARRTPTGTLAFGAGAHACPGQEHAVAIAVAVAGVLSTTGGSVR
;
A
#
# COMPACT_ATOMS: atom_id res chain seq x y z
N MET A 1 3.74 28.40 2.26
CA MET A 1 2.61 28.64 1.34
C MET A 1 1.85 27.32 1.22
N THR A 2 0.77 27.13 1.96
CA THR A 2 -0.13 26.00 1.72
C THR A 2 -0.68 26.19 0.32
N PRO A 3 -0.42 25.29 -0.65
CA PRO A 3 -1.04 25.45 -1.96
C PRO A 3 -2.56 25.45 -1.79
N ASP A 4 -3.27 26.19 -2.64
CA ASP A 4 -4.73 26.13 -2.74
C ASP A 4 -5.12 24.69 -3.10
N VAL A 5 -5.38 23.87 -2.09
CA VAL A 5 -5.81 22.50 -2.25
C VAL A 5 -7.32 22.52 -2.40
N VAL A 6 -7.78 22.37 -3.64
CA VAL A 6 -9.19 22.08 -3.90
C VAL A 6 -9.47 20.65 -3.41
N ILE A 7 -10.57 20.47 -2.69
CA ILE A 7 -11.06 19.18 -2.22
C ILE A 7 -12.29 18.85 -3.05
N ALA A 8 -12.31 17.68 -3.70
CA ALA A 8 -13.50 17.20 -4.40
C ALA A 8 -14.66 17.03 -3.41
N ALA A 9 -15.85 17.47 -3.79
CA ALA A 9 -16.99 17.63 -2.89
C ALA A 9 -17.90 16.39 -2.84
N ASP A 10 -17.95 15.61 -3.92
CA ASP A 10 -18.85 14.44 -4.03
C ASP A 10 -18.20 13.20 -4.72
N PRO A 11 -18.83 12.00 -4.65
CA PRO A 11 -18.30 10.77 -5.25
C PRO A 11 -18.13 10.80 -6.77
N ALA A 12 -19.01 11.47 -7.50
CA ALA A 12 -18.94 11.53 -8.96
C ALA A 12 -17.79 12.44 -9.41
N GLU A 13 -17.62 13.59 -8.75
CA GLU A 13 -16.48 14.49 -8.99
C GLU A 13 -15.16 13.81 -8.62
N THR A 14 -15.11 13.14 -7.47
CA THR A 14 -13.93 12.38 -7.04
C THR A 14 -13.55 11.30 -8.05
N LEU A 15 -14.52 10.53 -8.54
CA LEU A 15 -14.30 9.52 -9.57
C LEU A 15 -13.79 10.16 -10.87
N ALA A 16 -14.44 11.24 -11.33
CA ALA A 16 -14.05 11.95 -12.54
C ALA A 16 -12.60 12.47 -12.46
N ILE A 17 -12.19 13.05 -11.32
CA ILE A 17 -10.82 13.50 -11.11
C ILE A 17 -9.81 12.34 -11.13
N LEU A 18 -10.18 11.17 -10.60
CA LEU A 18 -9.28 10.01 -10.59
C LEU A 18 -9.11 9.36 -11.98
N GLU A 19 -10.11 9.48 -12.85
CA GLU A 19 -10.13 8.90 -14.19
C GLU A 19 -9.65 9.87 -15.29
N ASP A 20 -9.69 11.18 -15.03
CA ASP A 20 -9.29 12.20 -16.00
C ASP A 20 -7.75 12.30 -16.12
N PRO A 21 -7.17 12.05 -17.31
CA PRO A 21 -5.72 12.16 -17.54
C PRO A 21 -5.15 13.57 -17.40
N ALA A 22 -5.98 14.62 -17.34
CA ALA A 22 -5.56 15.98 -17.05
C ALA A 22 -5.17 16.19 -15.57
N TYR A 23 -5.61 15.29 -14.68
CA TYR A 23 -5.26 15.30 -13.26
C TYR A 23 -4.12 14.31 -13.01
N ARG A 24 -2.90 14.84 -13.02
CA ARG A 24 -1.64 14.09 -12.98
C ARG A 24 -1.25 13.70 -11.56
N VAL A 25 -0.43 12.66 -11.39
CA VAL A 25 0.19 12.42 -10.08
C VAL A 25 1.32 13.43 -9.83
N PRO A 26 1.55 13.88 -8.59
CA PRO A 26 2.73 14.69 -8.28
C PRO A 26 4.00 13.92 -8.62
N PRO A 27 4.86 14.42 -9.54
CA PRO A 27 6.04 13.68 -9.96
C PRO A 27 7.08 13.62 -8.84
N ALA A 28 7.82 12.52 -8.78
CA ALA A 28 9.04 12.43 -8.00
C ALA A 28 10.22 12.88 -8.88
N PRO A 29 10.91 14.00 -8.56
CA PRO A 29 12.03 14.47 -9.37
C PRO A 29 13.14 13.42 -9.46
N ALA A 30 13.81 13.37 -10.61
CA ALA A 30 15.04 12.60 -10.74
C ALA A 30 16.08 13.14 -9.75
N ALA A 31 16.70 12.23 -8.98
CA ALA A 31 17.64 12.58 -7.93
C ALA A 31 18.61 11.42 -7.68
N THR A 32 19.76 11.75 -7.08
CA THR A 32 20.83 10.79 -6.77
C THR A 32 20.69 10.17 -5.39
N ALA A 33 20.04 10.83 -4.44
CA ALA A 33 19.78 10.30 -3.11
C ALA A 33 18.92 9.01 -3.19
N PRO A 34 19.26 7.94 -2.44
CA PRO A 34 18.61 6.63 -2.58
C PRO A 34 17.08 6.63 -2.52
N LEU A 35 16.47 7.30 -1.54
CA LEU A 35 15.02 7.37 -1.41
C LEU A 35 14.39 8.12 -2.59
N ALA A 36 14.98 9.24 -2.99
CA ALA A 36 14.47 10.05 -4.09
C ALA A 36 14.60 9.31 -5.43
N ARG A 37 15.70 8.57 -5.62
CA ARG A 37 15.90 7.67 -6.76
C ARG A 37 14.88 6.53 -6.81
N LEU A 38 14.65 5.87 -5.66
CA LEU A 38 13.58 4.85 -5.53
C LEU A 38 12.21 5.42 -5.91
N ARG A 39 11.89 6.65 -5.47
CA ARG A 39 10.63 7.32 -5.83
C ARG A 39 10.57 7.66 -7.33
N ALA A 40 11.65 8.15 -7.94
CA ALA A 40 11.68 8.46 -9.36
C ALA A 40 11.46 7.23 -10.27
N LEU A 41 11.86 6.04 -9.81
CA LEU A 41 11.68 4.77 -10.51
C LEU A 41 10.33 4.10 -10.25
N ALA A 42 9.60 4.51 -9.21
CA ALA A 42 8.30 3.93 -8.88
C ALA A 42 7.21 4.31 -9.91
N SER A 43 6.25 3.42 -10.10
CA SER A 43 5.09 3.64 -10.98
C SER A 43 4.17 4.74 -10.43
N ARG A 44 3.99 4.80 -9.11
CA ARG A 44 3.01 5.69 -8.45
C ARG A 44 3.25 7.21 -8.59
N PHE A 45 4.39 7.62 -9.12
CA PHE A 45 4.82 9.02 -9.23
C PHE A 45 5.08 9.44 -10.68
N VAL A 46 4.57 8.70 -11.64
CA VAL A 46 4.68 8.99 -13.07
C VAL A 46 3.34 8.72 -13.75
N ASP A 47 3.11 9.32 -14.91
CA ASP A 47 1.89 9.16 -15.73
C ASP A 47 2.27 8.78 -17.17
N GLY A 48 1.26 8.49 -17.99
CA GLY A 48 1.44 8.25 -19.42
C GLY A 48 2.12 6.91 -19.75
N PRO A 49 2.83 6.81 -20.89
CA PRO A 49 3.43 5.54 -21.33
C PRO A 49 4.40 4.93 -20.32
N VAL A 50 5.23 5.75 -19.66
CA VAL A 50 6.17 5.28 -18.63
C VAL A 50 5.43 4.65 -17.45
N HIS A 51 4.30 5.24 -17.03
CA HIS A 51 3.43 4.64 -16.02
C HIS A 51 2.84 3.32 -16.51
N ALA A 52 2.28 3.29 -17.73
CA ALA A 52 1.66 2.10 -18.29
C ALA A 52 2.65 0.92 -18.32
N ASP A 53 3.88 1.14 -18.75
CA ASP A 53 4.93 0.11 -18.79
C ASP A 53 5.30 -0.39 -17.38
N ARG A 54 5.52 0.53 -16.44
CA ARG A 54 5.83 0.18 -15.04
C ARG A 54 4.66 -0.54 -14.38
N ARG A 55 3.44 -0.13 -14.68
CA ARG A 55 2.20 -0.73 -14.20
C ARG A 55 2.04 -2.16 -14.70
N ALA A 56 2.22 -2.39 -16.00
CA ALA A 56 2.14 -3.72 -16.60
C ALA A 56 3.14 -4.69 -15.94
N ARG A 57 4.36 -4.23 -15.64
CA ARG A 57 5.35 -5.03 -14.90
C ARG A 57 4.90 -5.37 -13.47
N GLN A 58 4.33 -4.42 -12.73
CA GLN A 58 3.79 -4.68 -11.40
C GLN A 58 2.60 -5.64 -11.41
N GLU A 59 1.71 -5.50 -12.39
CA GLU A 59 0.58 -6.41 -12.57
C GLU A 59 1.05 -7.82 -12.95
N ALA A 60 2.07 -7.95 -13.81
CA ALA A 60 2.68 -9.24 -14.12
C ALA A 60 3.28 -9.92 -12.87
N LEU A 61 3.96 -9.15 -12.01
CA LEU A 61 4.47 -9.66 -10.73
C LEU A 61 3.32 -10.17 -9.85
N LEU A 62 2.26 -9.38 -9.69
CA LEU A 62 1.12 -9.72 -8.85
C LEU A 62 0.27 -10.87 -9.41
N ALA A 63 0.16 -10.98 -10.73
CA ALA A 63 -0.55 -12.08 -11.40
C ALA A 63 0.11 -13.43 -11.13
N GLY A 64 1.42 -13.45 -10.91
CA GLY A 64 2.15 -14.65 -10.48
C GLY A 64 1.92 -15.03 -9.02
N LEU A 65 1.26 -14.18 -8.21
CA LEU A 65 1.03 -14.43 -6.79
C LEU A 65 -0.45 -14.77 -6.56
N ASP A 66 -0.72 -16.03 -6.21
CA ASP A 66 -2.07 -16.46 -5.80
C ASP A 66 -2.46 -15.87 -4.42
N PRO A 67 -3.55 -15.06 -4.33
CA PRO A 67 -4.01 -14.50 -3.06
C PRO A 67 -4.32 -15.56 -1.99
N ALA A 68 -4.79 -16.75 -2.35
CA ALA A 68 -5.09 -17.81 -1.39
C ALA A 68 -3.81 -18.37 -0.75
N THR A 69 -2.78 -18.58 -1.56
CA THR A 69 -1.43 -18.96 -1.10
C THR A 69 -0.83 -17.91 -0.16
N LEU A 70 -0.95 -16.61 -0.50
CA LEU A 70 -0.51 -15.53 0.39
C LEU A 70 -1.27 -15.50 1.71
N ALA A 71 -2.59 -15.71 1.68
CA ALA A 71 -3.42 -15.79 2.88
C ALA A 71 -3.00 -16.95 3.79
N ALA A 72 -2.70 -18.13 3.23
CA ALA A 72 -2.21 -19.27 4.00
C ALA A 72 -0.84 -19.00 4.64
N ALA A 73 0.09 -18.38 3.89
CA ALA A 73 1.39 -17.98 4.41
C ALA A 73 1.25 -16.93 5.53
N ALA A 74 0.38 -15.94 5.35
CA ALA A 74 0.10 -14.91 6.35
C ALA A 74 -0.50 -15.48 7.63
N ARG A 75 -1.44 -16.43 7.53
CA ARG A 75 -2.01 -17.13 8.69
C ARG A 75 -0.93 -17.84 9.50
N ARG A 76 -0.07 -18.63 8.83
CA ARG A 76 1.02 -19.37 9.47
C ARG A 76 1.99 -18.43 10.17
N LEU A 77 2.49 -17.40 9.48
CA LEU A 77 3.44 -16.45 10.03
C LEU A 77 2.85 -15.62 11.17
N ALA A 78 1.58 -15.23 11.09
CA ALA A 78 0.90 -14.53 12.17
C ALA A 78 0.81 -15.39 13.44
N ALA A 79 0.47 -16.68 13.31
CA ALA A 79 0.37 -17.59 14.46
C ALA A 79 1.75 -17.81 15.13
N GLU A 80 2.79 -18.02 14.32
CA GLU A 80 4.17 -18.14 14.80
C GLU A 80 4.62 -16.88 15.57
N ARG A 81 4.42 -15.70 14.97
CA ARG A 81 4.82 -14.44 15.57
C ARG A 81 4.01 -14.10 16.82
N LEU A 82 2.75 -14.49 16.91
CA LEU A 82 1.95 -14.25 18.11
C LEU A 82 2.38 -15.13 19.29
N GLY A 83 2.88 -16.33 19.02
CA GLY A 83 3.46 -17.22 20.04
C GLY A 83 4.84 -16.77 20.55
N ALA A 84 5.50 -15.82 19.87
CA ALA A 84 6.80 -15.30 20.28
C ALA A 84 6.67 -14.30 21.45
N ALA A 85 7.58 -14.41 22.42
CA ALA A 85 7.62 -13.50 23.57
C ALA A 85 7.77 -12.03 23.14
N GLY A 86 6.96 -11.15 23.73
CA GLY A 86 7.00 -9.71 23.47
C GLY A 86 6.32 -9.25 22.16
N SER A 87 5.69 -10.16 21.43
CA SER A 87 4.94 -9.82 20.21
C SER A 87 3.58 -9.17 20.54
N SER A 88 3.20 -8.17 19.77
CA SER A 88 1.90 -7.50 19.89
C SER A 88 1.08 -7.65 18.61
N ALA A 89 -0.26 -7.60 18.72
CA ALA A 89 -1.15 -7.63 17.57
C ALA A 89 -0.82 -6.52 16.54
N SER A 90 -0.41 -5.33 17.00
CA SER A 90 0.02 -4.23 16.14
C SER A 90 1.32 -4.55 15.39
N ALA A 91 2.30 -5.16 16.07
CA ALA A 91 3.54 -5.60 15.42
C ALA A 91 3.26 -6.69 14.37
N VAL A 92 2.39 -7.66 14.67
CA VAL A 92 1.96 -8.69 13.71
C VAL A 92 1.26 -8.06 12.50
N ALA A 93 0.31 -7.14 12.74
CA ALA A 93 -0.43 -6.45 11.68
C ALA A 93 0.48 -5.64 10.73
N ARG A 94 1.57 -5.06 11.25
CA ARG A 94 2.54 -4.30 10.44
C ARG A 94 3.57 -5.18 9.74
N HIS A 95 4.02 -6.26 10.38
CA HIS A 95 5.15 -7.02 9.88
C HIS A 95 4.76 -8.18 8.96
N VAL A 96 3.67 -8.89 9.26
CA VAL A 96 3.29 -10.09 8.49
C VAL A 96 2.98 -9.76 7.03
N PRO A 97 2.21 -8.71 6.68
CA PRO A 97 1.93 -8.42 5.28
C PRO A 97 3.18 -8.18 4.43
N VAL A 98 4.14 -7.43 4.97
CA VAL A 98 5.40 -7.14 4.27
C VAL A 98 6.26 -8.39 4.14
N ALA A 99 6.43 -9.18 5.21
CA ALA A 99 7.27 -10.37 5.18
C ALA A 99 6.72 -11.44 4.21
N VAL A 100 5.40 -11.63 4.18
CA VAL A 100 4.73 -12.56 3.25
C VAL A 100 4.92 -12.12 1.81
N LEU A 101 4.65 -10.84 1.52
CA LEU A 101 4.78 -10.30 0.17
C LEU A 101 6.25 -10.31 -0.29
N ALA A 102 7.19 -9.99 0.60
CA ALA A 102 8.62 -10.05 0.33
C ALA A 102 9.08 -11.47 -0.01
N GLY A 103 8.65 -12.48 0.76
CA GLY A 103 8.98 -13.87 0.48
C GLY A 103 8.42 -14.35 -0.85
N ALA A 104 7.17 -14.00 -1.16
CA ALA A 104 6.52 -14.34 -2.42
C ALA A 104 7.16 -13.64 -3.63
N LEU A 105 7.67 -12.42 -3.45
CA LEU A 105 8.37 -11.66 -4.49
C LEU A 105 9.85 -12.05 -4.64
N GLY A 106 10.37 -12.97 -3.80
CA GLY A 106 11.73 -13.50 -3.88
C GLY A 106 12.81 -12.62 -3.24
N PHE A 107 12.47 -11.74 -2.30
CA PHE A 107 13.45 -10.94 -1.59
C PHE A 107 14.37 -11.79 -0.72
N ALA A 108 15.63 -11.39 -0.59
CA ALA A 108 16.54 -11.94 0.40
C ALA A 108 16.09 -11.57 1.83
N HIS A 109 16.19 -12.52 2.75
CA HIS A 109 15.87 -12.33 4.18
C HIS A 109 14.50 -11.64 4.44
N PRO A 110 13.38 -12.17 3.89
CA PRO A 110 12.08 -11.48 3.91
C PRO A 110 11.53 -11.23 5.33
N ALA A 111 11.99 -11.98 6.32
CA ALA A 111 11.60 -11.81 7.72
C ALA A 111 12.09 -10.51 8.37
N ASP A 112 13.18 -9.93 7.85
CA ASP A 112 13.84 -8.74 8.40
C ASP A 112 13.35 -7.44 7.74
N LEU A 113 12.85 -7.56 6.50
CA LEU A 113 12.42 -6.41 5.69
C LEU A 113 11.29 -5.54 6.26
N PRO A 114 10.34 -6.03 7.09
CA PRO A 114 9.33 -5.15 7.66
C PRO A 114 9.91 -3.96 8.45
N ILE A 115 11.01 -4.18 9.18
CA ILE A 115 11.67 -3.12 9.95
C ILE A 115 12.31 -2.09 9.00
N VAL A 116 12.92 -2.56 7.92
CA VAL A 116 13.54 -1.72 6.90
C VAL A 116 12.48 -0.90 6.14
N VAL A 117 11.36 -1.53 5.77
CA VAL A 117 10.24 -0.87 5.11
C VAL A 117 9.63 0.23 6.00
N ALA A 118 9.56 0.02 7.32
CA ALA A 118 9.04 1.03 8.24
C ALA A 118 9.82 2.35 8.19
N ARG A 119 11.16 2.28 8.05
CA ARG A 119 12.04 3.45 7.94
C ARG A 119 11.84 4.24 6.64
N VAL A 120 11.51 3.54 5.55
CA VAL A 120 11.21 4.17 4.26
C VAL A 120 9.78 4.74 4.23
N ALA A 121 8.80 4.03 4.80
CA ALA A 121 7.38 4.31 4.59
C ALA A 121 6.96 5.73 4.99
N GLY A 122 7.54 6.30 6.06
CA GLY A 122 7.25 7.67 6.50
C GLY A 122 7.66 8.72 5.46
N ALA A 123 8.91 8.65 5.00
CA ALA A 123 9.49 9.59 4.02
C ALA A 123 9.06 9.29 2.58
N TYR A 124 8.54 8.10 2.30
CA TYR A 124 8.19 7.67 0.95
C TYR A 124 7.00 8.42 0.36
N ARG A 125 6.14 9.08 1.16
CA ARG A 125 4.97 9.81 0.65
C ARG A 125 5.32 11.22 0.17
N ASP A 126 6.05 11.98 0.99
CA ASP A 126 6.41 13.37 0.70
C ASP A 126 7.78 13.52 0.03
N GLY A 127 8.67 12.53 0.18
CA GLY A 127 10.01 12.56 -0.36
C GLY A 127 11.00 13.32 0.51
N VAL A 128 10.64 13.58 1.78
CA VAL A 128 11.54 14.22 2.75
C VAL A 128 12.60 13.21 3.17
N ALA A 129 13.72 13.21 2.47
CA ALA A 129 14.82 12.27 2.72
C ALA A 129 15.44 12.50 4.10
N THR A 130 15.74 11.40 4.76
CA THR A 130 16.57 11.35 5.98
C THR A 130 17.69 10.34 5.74
N PRO A 131 18.84 10.44 6.43
CA PRO A 131 19.91 9.46 6.30
C PRO A 131 19.45 8.02 6.56
N ASP A 132 18.54 7.82 7.52
CA ASP A 132 17.96 6.51 7.83
C ASP A 132 17.05 5.99 6.69
N ALA A 133 16.21 6.86 6.11
CA ALA A 133 15.36 6.47 4.98
C ALA A 133 16.18 6.16 3.72
N ASP A 134 17.27 6.88 3.47
CA ASP A 134 18.19 6.60 2.35
C ASP A 134 18.96 5.30 2.54
N ALA A 135 19.44 5.02 3.75
CA ALA A 135 20.09 3.76 4.09
C ALA A 135 19.11 2.58 3.90
N ALA A 136 17.88 2.71 4.40
CA ALA A 136 16.85 1.70 4.26
C ALA A 136 16.40 1.50 2.79
N ALA A 137 16.30 2.58 1.99
CA ALA A 137 16.01 2.46 0.57
C ALA A 137 17.12 1.70 -0.18
N THR A 138 18.38 1.95 0.17
CA THR A 138 19.53 1.22 -0.38
C THR A 138 19.48 -0.26 -0.02
N GLU A 139 19.15 -0.57 1.24
CA GLU A 139 19.02 -1.94 1.73
C GLU A 139 17.90 -2.71 1.01
N LEU A 140 16.71 -2.11 0.88
CA LEU A 140 15.58 -2.72 0.15
C LEU A 140 15.91 -2.99 -1.30
N LEU A 141 16.59 -2.04 -1.97
CA LEU A 141 17.01 -2.22 -3.36
C LEU A 141 18.06 -3.34 -3.50
N ARG A 142 18.94 -3.52 -2.51
CA ARG A 142 19.92 -4.63 -2.50
C ARG A 142 19.26 -5.98 -2.25
N ALA A 143 18.26 -6.04 -1.37
CA ALA A 143 17.54 -7.27 -1.05
C ALA A 143 16.56 -7.72 -2.14
N SER A 144 16.18 -6.80 -3.05
CA SER A 144 15.21 -7.07 -4.11
C SER A 144 15.81 -7.91 -5.23
N PRO A 145 15.12 -8.97 -5.70
CA PRO A 145 15.56 -9.70 -6.87
C PRO A 145 15.29 -8.88 -8.14
N GLY A 146 16.08 -9.13 -9.17
CA GLY A 146 15.95 -8.49 -10.48
C GLY A 146 17.29 -8.03 -11.03
N HIS A 147 17.39 -8.02 -12.36
CA HIS A 147 18.65 -7.74 -13.05
C HIS A 147 18.93 -6.24 -13.10
N ASP A 148 17.90 -5.41 -13.23
CA ASP A 148 18.01 -3.96 -13.28
C ASP A 148 17.35 -3.25 -12.10
N GLU A 149 17.74 -1.99 -11.91
CA GLU A 149 17.26 -1.18 -10.80
C GLU A 149 15.79 -0.75 -10.91
N PRO A 150 15.27 -0.37 -12.09
CA PRO A 150 13.84 -0.14 -12.27
C PRO A 150 12.96 -1.32 -11.79
N GLU A 151 13.31 -2.55 -12.14
CA GLU A 151 12.56 -3.75 -11.72
C GLU A 151 12.58 -3.91 -10.20
N ARG A 152 13.74 -3.74 -9.56
CA ARG A 152 13.91 -3.77 -8.10
C ARG A 152 13.09 -2.67 -7.42
N ALA A 153 13.07 -1.46 -7.97
CA ALA A 153 12.28 -0.35 -7.45
C ALA A 153 10.77 -0.64 -7.48
N LEU A 154 10.27 -1.29 -8.54
CA LEU A 154 8.85 -1.67 -8.65
C LEU A 154 8.45 -2.73 -7.63
N ARG A 155 9.32 -3.71 -7.33
CA ARG A 155 9.11 -4.67 -6.24
C ARG A 155 9.13 -4.00 -4.88
N VAL A 156 10.10 -3.13 -4.62
CA VAL A 156 10.18 -2.37 -3.37
C VAL A 156 8.94 -1.48 -3.18
N GLN A 157 8.42 -0.86 -4.25
CA GLN A 157 7.17 -0.10 -4.20
C GLN A 157 6.01 -0.95 -3.66
N LEU A 158 5.88 -2.21 -4.09
CA LEU A 158 4.81 -3.10 -3.60
C LEU A 158 4.90 -3.32 -2.08
N LEU A 159 6.11 -3.54 -1.54
CA LEU A 159 6.31 -3.69 -0.09
C LEU A 159 5.95 -2.42 0.68
N VAL A 160 6.45 -1.26 0.22
CA VAL A 160 6.22 0.03 0.90
C VAL A 160 4.74 0.41 0.87
N GLN A 161 4.05 0.18 -0.25
CA GLN A 161 2.61 0.46 -0.36
C GLN A 161 1.75 -0.51 0.45
N ALA A 162 2.18 -1.76 0.62
CA ALA A 162 1.46 -2.74 1.43
C ALA A 162 1.55 -2.45 2.94
N TYR A 163 2.67 -1.88 3.41
CA TYR A 163 2.99 -1.74 4.84
C TYR A 163 1.88 -1.07 5.68
N ALA A 164 1.68 0.24 5.52
CA ALA A 164 0.74 0.97 6.37
C ALA A 164 -0.72 0.65 6.02
N ALA A 165 -1.06 0.57 4.73
CA ALA A 165 -2.44 0.38 4.29
C ALA A 165 -3.01 -0.98 4.71
N THR A 166 -2.23 -2.07 4.60
CA THR A 166 -2.71 -3.40 5.01
C THR A 166 -2.77 -3.52 6.53
N ALA A 167 -1.80 -2.93 7.25
CA ALA A 167 -1.83 -2.90 8.71
C ALA A 167 -3.08 -2.19 9.25
N THR A 168 -3.40 -1.01 8.70
CA THR A 168 -4.62 -0.28 9.08
C THR A 168 -5.89 -1.06 8.75
N LEU A 169 -5.92 -1.80 7.64
CA LEU A 169 -7.06 -2.68 7.32
C LEU A 169 -7.23 -3.81 8.35
N ILE A 170 -6.12 -4.45 8.75
CA ILE A 170 -6.11 -5.49 9.79
C ILE A 170 -6.59 -4.91 11.12
N GLU A 171 -6.04 -3.78 11.56
CA GLU A 171 -6.45 -3.11 12.80
C GLU A 171 -7.94 -2.75 12.78
N SER A 172 -8.49 -2.33 11.63
CA SER A 172 -9.91 -2.02 11.47
C SER A 172 -10.80 -3.26 11.58
N LEU A 173 -10.36 -4.38 11.00
CA LEU A 173 -11.03 -5.67 11.14
C LEU A 173 -11.04 -6.15 12.61
N LEU A 174 -9.93 -5.97 13.32
CA LEU A 174 -9.84 -6.29 14.74
C LEU A 174 -10.78 -5.45 15.60
N ARG A 175 -10.85 -4.13 15.35
CA ARG A 175 -11.82 -3.25 16.03
C ARG A 175 -13.27 -3.65 15.76
N ALA A 176 -13.55 -4.15 14.56
CA ALA A 176 -14.86 -4.67 14.18
C ALA A 176 -15.15 -6.08 14.73
N GLY A 177 -14.18 -6.74 15.37
CA GLY A 177 -14.32 -8.12 15.83
C GLY A 177 -14.56 -9.12 14.69
N ALA A 178 -14.03 -8.85 13.50
CA ALA A 178 -14.33 -9.59 12.28
C ALA A 178 -13.07 -9.94 11.50
N SER A 179 -13.18 -10.99 10.68
CA SER A 179 -12.11 -11.41 9.75
C SER A 179 -12.67 -11.92 8.42
N ASP A 180 -13.89 -11.51 8.07
CA ASP A 180 -14.56 -11.95 6.84
C ASP A 180 -14.57 -10.86 5.76
N ARG A 181 -14.64 -11.30 4.49
CA ARG A 181 -14.63 -10.40 3.32
C ARG A 181 -15.84 -9.45 3.27
N ALA A 182 -16.99 -9.83 3.81
CA ALA A 182 -18.16 -8.95 3.79
C ALA A 182 -17.96 -7.76 4.73
N THR A 183 -17.38 -7.99 5.90
CA THR A 183 -16.98 -6.91 6.82
C THR A 183 -15.85 -6.07 6.23
N THR A 184 -14.85 -6.68 5.58
CA THR A 184 -13.80 -5.93 4.87
C THR A 184 -14.40 -4.98 3.84
N ARG A 185 -15.37 -5.43 3.04
CA ARG A 185 -16.04 -4.58 2.04
C ARG A 185 -16.77 -3.39 2.67
N ARG A 186 -17.44 -3.59 3.80
CA ARG A 186 -18.11 -2.49 4.53
C ARG A 186 -17.10 -1.49 5.09
N LEU A 187 -16.00 -1.97 5.68
CA LEU A 187 -14.95 -1.11 6.22
C LEU A 187 -14.31 -0.27 5.11
N LEU A 188 -13.95 -0.88 3.98
CA LEU A 188 -13.41 -0.15 2.83
C LEU A 188 -14.39 0.92 2.28
N LEU A 189 -15.70 0.77 2.48
CA LEU A 189 -16.66 1.79 2.07
C LEU A 189 -16.73 3.00 3.02
N HIS A 190 -16.41 2.80 4.31
CA HIS A 190 -16.68 3.79 5.35
C HIS A 190 -15.42 4.38 5.98
N ASP A 191 -14.39 3.55 6.17
CA ASP A 191 -13.13 3.87 6.84
C ASP A 191 -11.96 3.18 6.11
N PRO A 192 -11.67 3.56 4.85
CA PRO A 192 -10.60 2.93 4.09
C PRO A 192 -9.22 3.32 4.65
N PRO A 193 -8.21 2.44 4.56
CA PRO A 193 -6.86 2.69 5.10
C PRO A 193 -6.16 3.94 4.57
N VAL A 194 -6.52 4.38 3.36
CA VAL A 194 -6.01 5.60 2.75
C VAL A 194 -7.16 6.57 2.60
N ALA A 195 -7.19 7.61 3.42
CA ALA A 195 -8.29 8.57 3.44
C ALA A 195 -8.30 9.54 2.24
N SER A 196 -7.13 9.80 1.64
CA SER A 196 -7.01 10.72 0.51
C SER A 196 -5.74 10.49 -0.32
N THR A 197 -5.79 10.91 -1.58
CA THR A 197 -4.65 10.98 -2.49
C THR A 197 -4.46 12.39 -3.03
N ARG A 198 -3.35 12.64 -3.74
CA ARG A 198 -3.04 13.94 -4.35
C ARG A 198 -2.98 13.84 -5.86
N ARG A 199 -3.43 14.90 -6.53
CA ARG A 199 -3.29 15.15 -7.97
C ARG A 199 -2.76 16.55 -8.21
N VAL A 200 -2.26 16.78 -9.42
CA VAL A 200 -1.95 18.09 -9.98
C VAL A 200 -2.92 18.30 -11.12
N GLY A 201 -3.86 19.22 -10.95
CA GLY A 201 -4.86 19.54 -11.95
C GLY A 201 -4.35 20.49 -13.04
N PRO A 202 -5.21 20.82 -14.02
CA PRO A 202 -4.92 21.83 -15.03
C PRO A 202 -4.39 23.14 -14.41
N GLY A 203 -3.36 23.73 -15.03
CA GLY A 203 -2.71 24.94 -14.50
C GLY A 203 -1.76 24.69 -13.31
N GLY A 204 -1.45 23.43 -12.99
CA GLY A 204 -0.42 23.08 -12.00
C GLY A 204 -0.87 23.13 -10.54
N LYS A 205 -2.17 23.30 -10.28
CA LYS A 205 -2.71 23.38 -8.92
C LYS A 205 -2.79 22.01 -8.26
N GLY A 206 -2.41 21.93 -6.98
CA GLY A 206 -2.57 20.72 -6.19
C GLY A 206 -4.03 20.46 -5.85
N VAL A 207 -4.47 19.21 -5.98
CA VAL A 207 -5.83 18.78 -5.64
C VAL A 207 -5.74 17.62 -4.66
N ALA A 208 -6.44 17.71 -3.54
CA ALA A 208 -6.61 16.59 -2.62
C ALA A 208 -7.90 15.87 -2.98
N VAL A 209 -7.75 14.58 -3.26
CA VAL A 209 -8.86 13.74 -3.71
C VAL A 209 -9.24 12.83 -2.54
N PRO A 210 -10.40 13.03 -1.91
CA PRO A 210 -10.85 12.18 -0.81
C PRO A 210 -11.12 10.77 -1.32
N LEU A 211 -10.67 9.76 -0.56
CA LEU A 211 -10.99 8.34 -0.79
C LEU A 211 -11.87 7.77 0.33
N ALA A 212 -12.13 8.57 1.37
CA ALA A 212 -13.00 8.28 2.50
C ALA A 212 -14.11 9.34 2.63
N GLY A 213 -15.11 9.05 3.48
CA GLY A 213 -16.17 10.00 3.80
C GLY A 213 -17.20 10.18 2.68
N PRO A 214 -18.16 11.11 2.83
CA PRO A 214 -19.28 11.29 1.90
C PRO A 214 -18.85 11.49 0.44
N ALA A 215 -17.76 12.22 0.21
CA ALA A 215 -17.20 12.48 -1.12
C ALA A 215 -16.58 11.25 -1.80
N ALA A 216 -16.46 10.12 -1.10
CA ALA A 216 -15.97 8.86 -1.66
C ALA A 216 -16.91 7.67 -1.41
N ARG A 217 -18.11 7.94 -0.86
CA ARG A 217 -19.10 6.91 -0.56
C ARG A 217 -19.73 6.42 -1.87
N ARG A 218 -19.41 5.19 -2.23
CA ARG A 218 -20.10 4.34 -3.21
C ARG A 218 -20.20 4.96 -4.62
N THR A 219 -19.32 4.54 -5.52
CA THR A 219 -19.39 4.87 -6.94
C THR A 219 -20.21 3.82 -7.70
N PRO A 220 -20.61 4.08 -8.96
CA PRO A 220 -21.17 3.03 -9.83
C PRO A 220 -20.28 1.79 -9.93
N THR A 221 -18.96 1.97 -9.82
CA THR A 221 -17.93 0.92 -9.89
C THR A 221 -17.59 0.27 -8.54
N GLY A 222 -18.14 0.75 -7.42
CA GLY A 222 -17.93 0.17 -6.09
C GLY A 222 -17.43 1.16 -5.05
N THR A 223 -16.20 0.95 -4.55
CA THR A 223 -15.56 1.80 -3.52
C THR A 223 -14.29 2.44 -4.09
N LEU A 224 -13.97 3.66 -3.65
CA LEU A 224 -12.73 4.37 -3.98
C LEU A 224 -11.58 4.07 -3.01
N ALA A 225 -11.76 3.11 -2.08
CA ALA A 225 -10.73 2.72 -1.10
C ALA A 225 -9.37 2.36 -1.72
N PHE A 226 -9.39 1.89 -2.97
CA PHE A 226 -8.22 1.51 -3.74
C PHE A 226 -7.92 2.50 -4.88
N GLY A 227 -8.57 3.66 -4.91
CA GLY A 227 -8.53 4.59 -6.04
C GLY A 227 -9.35 4.13 -7.25
N ALA A 228 -9.20 4.83 -8.38
CA ALA A 228 -9.84 4.54 -9.65
C ALA A 228 -8.91 4.93 -10.82
N GLY A 229 -9.31 4.55 -12.04
CA GLY A 229 -8.54 4.83 -13.26
C GLY A 229 -7.20 4.13 -13.32
N ALA A 230 -6.26 4.69 -14.08
CA ALA A 230 -4.93 4.12 -14.33
C ALA A 230 -4.13 3.88 -13.03
N HIS A 231 -4.40 4.64 -11.98
CA HIS A 231 -3.69 4.58 -10.70
C HIS A 231 -4.44 3.80 -9.60
N ALA A 232 -5.52 3.07 -9.94
CA ALA A 232 -6.17 2.17 -9.00
C ALA A 232 -5.19 1.11 -8.48
N CYS A 233 -5.26 0.74 -7.20
CA CYS A 233 -4.32 -0.20 -6.57
C CYS A 233 -4.31 -1.55 -7.30
N PRO A 234 -3.16 -2.03 -7.80
CA PRO A 234 -3.09 -3.33 -8.49
C PRO A 234 -3.20 -4.52 -7.52
N GLY A 235 -2.84 -4.32 -6.25
CA GLY A 235 -2.76 -5.37 -5.24
C GLY A 235 -3.99 -5.50 -4.34
N GLN A 236 -5.17 -5.04 -4.79
CA GLN A 236 -6.40 -5.03 -3.96
C GLN A 236 -6.73 -6.42 -3.40
N GLU A 237 -6.79 -7.44 -4.25
CA GLU A 237 -7.16 -8.80 -3.82
C GLU A 237 -6.11 -9.41 -2.89
N HIS A 238 -4.82 -9.17 -3.16
CA HIS A 238 -3.72 -9.63 -2.31
C HIS A 238 -3.79 -8.98 -0.92
N ALA A 239 -4.00 -7.66 -0.85
CA ALA A 239 -4.11 -6.93 0.42
C ALA A 239 -5.31 -7.42 1.25
N VAL A 240 -6.47 -7.62 0.62
CA VAL A 240 -7.68 -8.13 1.31
C VAL A 240 -7.45 -9.56 1.81
N ALA A 241 -6.87 -10.44 0.99
CA ALA A 241 -6.62 -11.83 1.36
C ALA A 241 -5.66 -11.95 2.55
N ILE A 242 -4.56 -11.18 2.53
CA ILE A 242 -3.60 -11.12 3.65
C ILE A 242 -4.28 -10.54 4.90
N ALA A 243 -5.01 -9.42 4.78
CA ALA A 243 -5.60 -8.75 5.93
C ALA A 243 -6.63 -9.63 6.65
N VAL A 244 -7.52 -10.28 5.90
CA VAL A 244 -8.50 -11.25 6.42
C VAL A 244 -7.80 -12.39 7.16
N ALA A 245 -6.75 -12.97 6.57
CA ALA A 245 -6.03 -14.08 7.17
C ALA A 245 -5.34 -13.70 8.49
N VAL A 246 -4.67 -12.54 8.54
CA VAL A 246 -3.99 -12.06 9.75
C VAL A 246 -5.01 -11.70 10.83
N ALA A 247 -6.07 -10.96 10.49
CA ALA A 247 -7.12 -10.62 11.44
C ALA A 247 -7.76 -11.87 12.05
N GLY A 248 -8.01 -12.91 11.25
CA GLY A 248 -8.56 -14.18 11.73
C GLY A 248 -7.70 -14.85 12.82
N VAL A 249 -6.37 -14.81 12.69
CA VAL A 249 -5.46 -15.33 13.72
C VAL A 249 -5.50 -14.47 14.98
N LEU A 250 -5.41 -13.15 14.81
CA LEU A 250 -5.35 -12.22 15.94
C LEU A 250 -6.66 -12.18 16.75
N SER A 251 -7.81 -12.39 16.10
CA SER A 251 -9.12 -12.43 16.77
C SER A 251 -9.36 -13.70 17.59
N THR A 252 -8.82 -14.86 17.19
CA THR A 252 -9.05 -16.12 17.93
C THR A 252 -8.27 -16.19 19.24
N THR A 253 -7.13 -15.50 19.32
CA THR A 253 -6.26 -15.53 20.51
C THR A 253 -6.66 -14.49 21.57
N GLY A 254 -7.29 -13.39 21.16
CA GLY A 254 -7.85 -12.38 22.09
C GLY A 254 -9.14 -12.81 22.79
N GLY A 255 -9.79 -13.89 22.34
CA GLY A 255 -11.02 -14.43 22.92
C GLY A 255 -10.82 -15.41 24.08
N SER A 256 -9.57 -15.81 24.38
CA SER A 256 -9.27 -16.83 25.41
C SER A 256 -9.01 -16.25 26.80
N VAL A 257 -9.30 -14.97 27.03
CA VAL A 257 -9.33 -14.34 28.36
C VAL A 257 -10.72 -13.76 28.58
N ARG A 258 -11.66 -14.62 28.97
CA ARG A 258 -12.90 -14.24 29.66
C ARG A 258 -13.14 -15.20 30.79
#